data_AF-A0A453J3V4-F1
#
_entry.id   AF-A0A453J3V4-F1
#
_cell.length_a   1.000
_cell.length_b   1.000
_cell.length_c   1.000
_cell.angle_alpha   90.00
_cell.angle_beta   90.00
_cell.angle_gamma   90.00
#
_symmetry.space_group_name_H-M   'P 1'
#
loop_
_entity.id
_entity.type
_entity.pdbx_description
1 polymer ?
#
loop_
_entity_poly.entity_id
_entity_poly.type
_entity_poly.pdbx_seq_one_letter_code
_entity_poly.pdbx_strand_id
1 'polypeptide(L)'
;EESPPLPPFILASPAARRLAFGSPLMDLLRSPFKGVVADVKGRAPWYKDDWLAGLRAGFGILAPTMYIFFASALPVIAFGEQLSNETNGILSTVETLASTAICGIIHAILGGQPMMIVGVAEPTIIMYTYLYNFAKKQPGLGERLYLAWAGWVCIWTAIMLFLLAMFNASNVISRFTRVAGELFGMLITVLFLQEAIKV
;
A
#
# COMPACT_ATOMS: atom_id res chain seq x y z
N GLU A 1 -34.52 5.40 -20.14
CA GLU A 1 -34.44 4.72 -21.45
C GLU A 1 -33.21 3.82 -21.45
N GLU A 2 -33.39 2.56 -21.07
CA GLU A 2 -32.34 1.54 -21.13
C GLU A 2 -32.16 1.12 -22.60
N SER A 3 -30.95 1.29 -23.13
CA SER A 3 -30.55 0.68 -24.39
C SER A 3 -30.44 -0.85 -24.21
N PRO A 4 -30.90 -1.67 -25.17
CA PRO A 4 -30.92 -3.12 -25.04
C PRO A 4 -29.50 -3.71 -24.98
N PRO A 5 -29.32 -4.88 -24.33
CA PRO A 5 -28.02 -5.55 -24.31
C PRO A 5 -27.64 -6.02 -25.72
N LEU A 6 -26.43 -5.66 -26.15
CA LEU A 6 -25.89 -6.05 -27.46
C LEU A 6 -25.63 -7.57 -27.53
N PRO A 7 -25.91 -8.21 -28.68
CA PRO A 7 -25.79 -9.66 -28.81
C PRO A 7 -24.33 -10.15 -28.76
N PRO A 8 -24.08 -11.38 -28.26
CA PRO A 8 -22.74 -11.92 -27.98
C PRO A 8 -21.84 -12.13 -29.20
N PHE A 9 -22.35 -11.93 -30.42
CA PHE A 9 -21.61 -12.21 -31.66
C PHE A 9 -20.59 -11.12 -32.05
N ILE A 10 -20.73 -9.89 -31.54
CA ILE A 10 -19.80 -8.78 -31.85
C ILE A 10 -18.45 -8.92 -31.11
N LEU A 11 -18.36 -9.78 -30.08
CA LEU A 11 -17.12 -10.01 -29.32
C LEU A 11 -16.08 -10.91 -30.03
N ALA A 12 -16.40 -11.47 -31.19
CA ALA A 12 -15.55 -12.44 -31.89
C ALA A 12 -14.50 -11.81 -32.84
N SER A 13 -14.61 -10.51 -33.16
CA SER A 13 -13.68 -9.87 -34.12
C SER A 13 -12.36 -9.43 -33.47
N PRO A 14 -11.19 -9.80 -34.02
CA PRO A 14 -9.89 -9.28 -33.57
C PRO A 14 -9.79 -7.75 -33.62
N ALA A 15 -10.55 -7.10 -34.51
CA ALA A 15 -10.62 -5.65 -34.62
C ALA A 15 -11.38 -5.00 -33.46
N ALA A 16 -12.44 -5.63 -32.94
CA ALA A 16 -13.16 -5.18 -31.74
C ALA A 16 -12.29 -5.31 -30.47
N ARG A 17 -11.46 -6.36 -30.42
CA ARG A 17 -10.47 -6.55 -29.35
C ARG A 17 -9.34 -5.49 -29.40
N ARG A 18 -8.95 -5.03 -30.60
CA ARG A 18 -8.02 -3.89 -30.79
C ARG A 18 -8.65 -2.54 -30.43
N LEU A 19 -9.92 -2.31 -30.74
CA LEU A 19 -10.64 -1.08 -30.40
C LEU A 19 -10.85 -0.92 -28.89
N ALA A 20 -11.12 -2.01 -28.17
CA ALA A 20 -11.13 -2.03 -26.69
C ALA A 20 -9.75 -1.81 -26.05
N PHE A 21 -8.67 -2.06 -26.80
CA PHE A 21 -7.29 -1.89 -26.34
C PHE A 21 -6.74 -0.47 -26.58
N GLY A 22 -7.35 0.30 -27.50
CA GLY A 22 -6.96 1.68 -27.83
C GLY A 22 -7.67 2.77 -27.02
N SER A 23 -8.78 2.44 -26.35
CA SER A 23 -9.59 3.38 -25.55
C SER A 23 -9.30 3.52 -24.04
N PRO A 24 -8.46 2.71 -23.34
CA PRO A 24 -8.36 2.83 -21.89
C PRO A 24 -7.77 4.18 -21.43
N LEU A 25 -6.82 4.73 -22.18
CA LEU A 25 -6.14 5.98 -21.84
C LEU A 25 -7.06 7.21 -22.02
N MET A 26 -7.90 7.20 -23.05
CA MET A 26 -8.84 8.30 -23.32
C MET A 26 -9.99 8.32 -22.31
N ASP A 27 -10.44 7.15 -21.84
CA ASP A 27 -11.42 7.04 -20.75
C ASP A 27 -10.80 7.39 -19.38
N LEU A 28 -9.50 7.15 -19.20
CA LEU A 28 -8.73 7.53 -18.00
C LEU A 28 -8.69 9.05 -17.79
N LEU A 29 -8.55 9.80 -18.89
CA LEU A 29 -8.44 11.26 -18.90
C LEU A 29 -9.80 11.96 -18.86
N ARG A 30 -10.90 11.27 -19.18
CA ARG A 30 -12.22 11.89 -19.39
C ARG A 30 -12.94 12.25 -18.10
N SER A 31 -12.58 11.64 -16.97
CA SER A 31 -13.15 11.94 -15.66
C SER A 31 -12.15 11.67 -14.53
N PRO A 32 -11.29 12.64 -14.16
CA PRO A 32 -10.43 12.48 -12.98
C PRO A 32 -11.30 12.22 -11.73
N PHE A 33 -10.80 11.42 -10.79
CA PHE A 33 -11.47 11.03 -9.53
C PHE A 33 -12.66 10.06 -9.62
N LYS A 34 -13.11 9.64 -10.81
CA LYS A 34 -14.25 8.71 -10.92
C LYS A 34 -14.04 7.39 -10.16
N GLY A 35 -12.81 6.88 -10.13
CA GLY A 35 -12.44 5.69 -9.34
C GLY A 35 -12.60 5.91 -7.84
N VAL A 36 -12.00 6.98 -7.31
CA VAL A 36 -12.06 7.33 -5.88
C VAL A 36 -13.50 7.53 -5.40
N VAL A 37 -14.35 8.21 -6.19
CA VAL A 37 -15.76 8.41 -5.85
C VAL A 37 -16.52 7.09 -5.83
N ALA A 38 -16.23 6.17 -6.76
CA ALA A 38 -16.86 4.85 -6.78
C ALA A 38 -16.46 4.02 -5.55
N ASP A 39 -15.18 4.07 -5.15
CA ASP A 39 -14.67 3.36 -3.97
C ASP A 39 -15.35 3.87 -2.68
N VAL A 40 -15.44 5.20 -2.51
CA VAL A 40 -16.11 5.81 -1.35
C VAL A 40 -17.59 5.44 -1.32
N LYS A 41 -18.29 5.53 -2.47
CA LYS A 41 -19.71 5.18 -2.54
C LYS A 41 -19.97 3.70 -2.26
N GLY A 42 -19.06 2.82 -2.68
CA GLY A 42 -19.12 1.39 -2.38
C GLY A 42 -18.93 1.08 -0.90
N ARG A 43 -18.04 1.83 -0.22
CA ARG A 43 -17.67 1.57 1.18
C ARG A 43 -18.58 2.26 2.21
N ALA A 44 -19.10 3.44 1.91
CA ALA A 44 -19.93 4.24 2.80
C ALA A 44 -21.09 3.49 3.52
N PRO A 45 -21.88 2.62 2.86
CA PRO A 45 -23.00 1.95 3.54
C PRO A 45 -22.52 0.97 4.62
N TRP A 46 -21.43 0.25 4.38
CA TRP A 46 -20.91 -0.78 5.28
C TRP A 46 -20.17 -0.23 6.50
N TYR A 47 -19.70 1.03 6.42
CA TYR A 47 -18.90 1.62 7.50
C TYR A 47 -19.66 1.65 8.84
N LYS A 48 -20.96 1.97 8.82
CA LYS A 48 -21.79 1.98 10.04
C LYS A 48 -21.95 0.58 10.62
N ASP A 49 -22.13 -0.41 9.76
CA ASP A 49 -22.33 -1.80 10.15
C ASP A 49 -21.07 -2.38 10.79
N ASP A 50 -19.88 -2.00 10.34
CA ASP A 50 -18.62 -2.49 10.91
C ASP A 50 -18.43 -2.06 12.37
N TRP A 51 -18.77 -0.82 12.72
CA TRP A 51 -18.72 -0.36 14.11
C TRP A 51 -19.76 -1.09 14.98
N LEU A 52 -20.97 -1.30 14.47
CA LEU A 52 -22.01 -2.04 15.19
C LEU A 52 -21.64 -3.51 15.37
N ALA A 53 -21.08 -4.14 14.34
CA ALA A 53 -20.62 -5.52 14.37
C ALA A 53 -19.44 -5.70 15.33
N GLY A 54 -18.47 -4.77 15.31
CA GLY A 54 -17.34 -4.76 16.23
C GLY A 54 -17.77 -4.65 17.69
N LEU A 55 -18.73 -3.77 18.00
CA LEU A 55 -19.27 -3.64 19.36
C LEU A 55 -20.06 -4.88 19.80
N ARG A 56 -20.81 -5.51 18.89
CA ARG A 56 -21.55 -6.76 19.19
C ARG A 56 -20.63 -7.96 19.44
N ALA A 57 -19.44 -7.98 18.83
CA ALA A 57 -18.47 -9.07 19.02
C ALA A 57 -17.94 -9.15 20.47
N GLY A 58 -18.09 -8.09 21.27
CA GLY A 58 -17.74 -8.08 22.69
C GLY A 58 -16.29 -8.51 22.94
N PHE A 59 -16.07 -9.46 23.84
CA PHE A 59 -14.74 -9.99 24.16
C PHE A 59 -14.17 -10.95 23.10
N GLY A 60 -14.99 -11.42 22.16
CA GLY A 60 -14.55 -12.35 21.11
C GLY A 60 -13.52 -11.75 20.15
N ILE A 61 -13.49 -10.41 20.02
CA ILE A 61 -12.52 -9.70 19.18
C ILE A 61 -11.13 -9.58 19.83
N LEU A 62 -11.02 -9.78 21.15
CA LEU A 62 -9.78 -9.57 21.89
C LEU A 62 -8.69 -10.57 21.48
N ALA A 63 -9.05 -11.84 21.30
CA ALA A 63 -8.10 -12.87 20.90
C ALA A 63 -7.50 -12.63 19.50
N PRO A 64 -8.30 -12.39 18.44
CA PRO A 64 -7.78 -11.99 17.14
C PRO A 64 -6.96 -10.69 17.19
N THR A 65 -7.41 -9.70 17.96
CA THR A 65 -6.69 -8.41 18.08
C THR A 65 -5.30 -8.60 18.69
N MET A 66 -5.19 -9.40 19.76
CA MET A 66 -3.91 -9.68 20.39
C MET A 66 -2.97 -10.49 19.49
N TYR A 67 -3.52 -11.48 18.77
CA TYR A 67 -2.76 -12.27 17.81
C TYR A 67 -2.17 -11.38 16.70
N ILE A 68 -3.00 -10.53 16.08
CA ILE A 68 -2.55 -9.63 15.01
C ILE A 68 -1.61 -8.54 15.54
N PHE A 69 -1.80 -8.07 16.76
CA PHE A 69 -0.88 -7.12 17.40
C PHE A 69 0.54 -7.69 17.46
N PHE A 70 0.73 -8.90 18.00
CA PHE A 70 2.06 -9.51 18.04
C PHE A 70 2.59 -9.90 16.66
N ALA A 71 1.72 -10.43 15.79
CA ALA A 71 2.11 -10.81 14.44
C ALA A 71 2.61 -9.62 13.60
N SER A 72 2.11 -8.40 13.87
CA SER A 72 2.54 -7.18 13.18
C SER A 72 3.65 -6.43 13.91
N ALA A 73 3.68 -6.44 15.25
CA ALA A 73 4.70 -5.74 16.02
C ALA A 73 6.10 -6.38 15.90
N LEU A 74 6.19 -7.71 15.91
CA LEU A 74 7.48 -8.41 15.87
C LEU A 74 8.28 -8.12 14.58
N PRO A 75 7.69 -8.23 13.37
CA PRO A 75 8.34 -7.78 12.14
C PRO A 75 8.81 -6.34 12.19
N VAL A 76 7.97 -5.43 12.69
CA VAL A 76 8.29 -3.99 12.73
C VAL A 76 9.45 -3.70 13.67
N ILE A 77 9.57 -4.43 14.78
CA ILE A 77 10.72 -4.32 15.69
C ILE A 77 11.99 -4.81 15.01
N ALA A 78 11.98 -5.99 14.39
CA ALA A 78 13.14 -6.55 13.69
C ALA A 78 13.61 -5.62 12.56
N PHE A 79 12.67 -5.17 11.73
CA PHE A 79 12.92 -4.24 10.64
C PHE A 79 13.33 -2.84 11.10
N GLY A 80 12.76 -2.35 12.20
CA GLY A 80 13.15 -1.09 12.81
C GLY A 80 14.59 -1.12 13.34
N GLU A 81 15.01 -2.24 13.92
CA GLU A 81 16.38 -2.43 14.38
C GLU A 81 17.36 -2.51 13.22
N GLN A 82 17.01 -3.24 12.16
CA GLN A 82 17.78 -3.26 10.92
C GLN A 82 17.94 -1.85 10.34
N LEU A 83 16.85 -1.06 10.29
CA LEU A 83 16.88 0.31 9.80
C LEU A 83 17.74 1.23 10.68
N SER A 84 17.69 1.05 12.01
CA SER A 84 18.52 1.77 12.97
C SER A 84 20.00 1.51 12.73
N ASN A 85 20.38 0.25 12.55
CA ASN A 85 21.76 -0.15 12.28
C ASN A 85 22.27 0.40 10.93
N GLU A 86 21.44 0.36 9.89
CA GLU A 86 21.82 0.85 8.55
C GLU A 86 21.87 2.39 8.46
N THR A 87 21.12 3.10 9.32
CA THR A 87 21.06 4.58 9.33
C THR A 87 21.89 5.22 10.44
N ASN A 88 22.81 4.48 11.07
CA ASN A 88 23.64 4.92 12.20
C ASN A 88 22.82 5.52 13.35
N GLY A 89 21.64 4.96 13.64
CA GLY A 89 20.74 5.38 14.71
C GLY A 89 19.96 6.67 14.45
N ILE A 90 19.97 7.20 13.21
CA ILE A 90 19.17 8.39 12.87
C ILE A 90 17.68 8.06 12.78
N LEU A 91 17.32 6.89 12.23
CA LEU A 91 15.96 6.36 12.32
C LEU A 91 15.92 5.20 13.30
N SER A 92 15.23 5.37 14.42
CA SER A 92 15.16 4.35 15.46
C SER A 92 13.99 3.39 15.27
N THR A 93 14.09 2.21 15.89
CA THR A 93 13.03 1.22 16.02
C THR A 93 11.74 1.82 16.59
N VAL A 94 11.86 2.75 17.55
CA VAL A 94 10.69 3.41 18.17
C VAL A 94 9.95 4.34 17.20
N GLU A 95 10.66 5.02 16.31
CA GLU A 95 10.06 5.91 15.31
C GLU A 95 9.34 5.09 14.23
N THR A 96 9.94 3.95 13.87
CA THR A 96 9.36 2.98 12.92
C THR A 96 8.07 2.38 13.49
N LEU A 97 8.07 2.01 14.78
CA LEU A 97 6.88 1.56 15.51
C LEU A 97 5.81 2.64 15.58
N ALA A 98 6.18 3.86 15.97
CA ALA A 98 5.25 4.99 16.07
C ALA A 98 4.62 5.31 14.71
N SER A 99 5.42 5.34 13.63
CA SER A 99 4.95 5.54 12.26
C SER A 99 3.94 4.47 11.85
N THR A 100 4.24 3.20 12.10
CA THR A 100 3.34 2.09 11.78
C THR A 100 2.03 2.17 12.57
N ALA A 101 2.09 2.49 13.86
CA ALA A 101 0.92 2.63 14.71
C ALA A 101 0.01 3.78 14.25
N ILE A 102 0.58 4.96 13.97
CA ILE A 102 -0.17 6.13 13.51
C ILE A 102 -0.80 5.84 12.14
N CYS A 103 -0.02 5.30 11.19
CA CYS A 103 -0.53 4.93 9.87
C CYS A 103 -1.62 3.86 9.96
N GLY A 104 -1.46 2.87 10.84
CA GLY A 104 -2.45 1.83 11.09
C GLY A 104 -3.77 2.37 11.63
N ILE A 105 -3.74 3.28 12.60
CA ILE A 105 -4.95 3.93 13.15
C ILE A 105 -5.65 4.76 12.07
N ILE A 106 -4.90 5.58 11.33
CA ILE A 106 -5.45 6.41 10.25
C ILE A 106 -6.07 5.52 9.17
N HIS A 107 -5.40 4.43 8.77
CA HIS A 107 -5.90 3.48 7.79
C HIS A 107 -7.12 2.69 8.29
N ALA A 108 -7.17 2.31 9.57
CA ALA A 108 -8.32 1.63 10.14
C ALA A 108 -9.59 2.51 10.11
N ILE A 109 -9.43 3.82 10.31
CA ILE A 109 -10.56 4.76 10.36
C ILE A 109 -10.98 5.22 8.96
N LEU A 110 -10.02 5.56 8.09
CA LEU A 110 -10.27 6.17 6.77
C LEU A 110 -10.11 5.21 5.59
N GLY A 111 -9.57 4.01 5.81
CA GLY A 111 -9.26 3.06 4.76
C GLY A 111 -10.50 2.44 4.11
N GLY A 112 -10.37 2.14 2.81
CA GLY A 112 -11.41 1.45 2.04
C GLY A 112 -11.56 -0.03 2.39
N GLN A 113 -10.55 -0.65 3.02
CA GLN A 113 -10.50 -2.08 3.31
C GLN A 113 -10.02 -2.32 4.76
N PRO A 114 -10.92 -2.61 5.71
CA PRO A 114 -10.59 -2.70 7.13
C PRO A 114 -9.75 -3.94 7.50
N MET A 115 -9.74 -4.98 6.66
CA MET A 115 -8.90 -6.18 6.87
C MET A 115 -7.45 -5.99 6.40
N MET A 116 -7.09 -4.84 5.84
CA MET A 116 -5.73 -4.56 5.41
C MET A 116 -4.88 -4.17 6.64
N ILE A 117 -3.78 -4.90 6.84
CA ILE A 117 -2.78 -4.57 7.86
C ILE A 117 -1.67 -3.77 7.19
N VAL A 118 -1.48 -2.54 7.65
CA VAL A 118 -0.39 -1.66 7.19
C VAL A 118 0.83 -1.89 8.07
N GLY A 119 1.98 -2.07 7.44
CA GLY A 119 3.25 -2.32 8.13
C GLY A 119 4.43 -1.88 7.29
N VAL A 120 5.60 -1.86 7.93
CA VAL A 120 6.88 -1.68 7.24
C VAL A 120 7.32 -3.02 6.67
N ALA A 121 7.72 -3.00 5.40
CA ALA A 121 8.26 -4.16 4.70
C ALA A 121 9.73 -3.92 4.35
N GLU A 122 10.47 -5.01 4.16
CA GLU A 122 11.89 -4.96 3.82
C GLU A 122 12.24 -4.09 2.60
N PRO A 123 11.46 -4.10 1.48
CA PRO A 123 11.76 -3.21 0.36
C PRO A 123 11.78 -1.73 0.75
N THR A 124 10.94 -1.32 1.71
CA THR A 124 10.95 0.03 2.25
C THR A 124 12.26 0.32 2.96
N ILE A 125 12.74 -0.60 3.82
CA ILE A 125 14.00 -0.45 4.56
C ILE A 125 15.17 -0.31 3.58
N ILE A 126 15.25 -1.19 2.58
CA ILE A 126 16.30 -1.15 1.55
C ILE A 126 16.32 0.22 0.85
N MET A 127 15.15 0.77 0.53
CA MET A 127 15.05 2.10 -0.08
C MET A 127 15.54 3.19 0.88
N TYR A 128 15.16 3.16 2.15
CA TYR A 128 15.64 4.15 3.14
C TYR A 128 17.16 4.04 3.35
N THR A 129 17.72 2.85 3.43
CA THR A 129 19.17 2.61 3.48
C THR A 129 19.87 3.15 2.24
N TYR A 130 19.27 2.98 1.04
CA TYR A 130 19.81 3.55 -0.18
C TYR A 130 19.78 5.09 -0.16
N LEU A 131 18.67 5.70 0.28
CA LEU A 131 18.57 7.16 0.44
C LEU A 131 19.61 7.69 1.43
N TYR A 132 19.83 6.98 2.53
CA TYR A 132 20.82 7.35 3.54
C TYR A 132 22.24 7.32 2.97
N ASN A 133 22.60 6.22 2.28
CA ASN A 133 23.88 6.08 1.61
C ASN A 133 24.08 7.12 0.50
N PHE A 134 23.02 7.48 -0.22
CA PHE A 134 23.05 8.55 -1.21
C PHE A 134 23.32 9.91 -0.56
N ALA A 135 22.60 10.24 0.52
CA ALA A 135 22.78 11.50 1.23
C ALA A 135 24.19 11.65 1.83
N LYS A 136 24.75 10.56 2.35
CA LYS A 136 26.11 10.52 2.91
C LYS A 136 27.20 10.74 1.86
N LYS A 137 27.02 10.20 0.65
CA LYS A 137 27.99 10.34 -0.46
C LYS A 137 27.97 11.72 -1.10
N GLN A 138 26.88 12.49 -0.92
CA GLN A 138 26.71 13.77 -1.57
C GLN A 138 27.38 14.91 -0.76
N PRO A 139 28.30 15.69 -1.35
CA PRO A 139 29.14 16.66 -0.62
C PRO A 139 28.38 17.87 -0.04
N GLY A 140 27.07 18.02 -0.28
CA GLY A 140 26.25 19.14 0.22
C GLY A 140 25.11 18.76 1.16
N LEU A 141 24.84 17.47 1.37
CA LEU A 141 23.67 17.02 2.16
C LEU A 141 24.12 16.43 3.50
N GLY A 142 25.12 15.54 3.47
CA GLY A 142 25.65 14.89 4.67
C GLY A 142 24.59 14.12 5.48
N GLU A 143 25.01 13.56 6.61
CA GLU A 143 24.11 12.77 7.48
C GLU A 143 23.08 13.66 8.20
N ARG A 144 23.41 14.92 8.49
CA ARG A 144 22.53 15.84 9.23
C ARG A 144 21.27 16.25 8.47
N LEU A 145 21.30 16.34 7.14
CA LEU A 145 20.12 16.72 6.33
C LEU A 145 19.37 15.52 5.75
N TYR A 146 19.74 14.29 6.12
CA TYR A 146 19.08 13.09 5.64
C TYR A 146 17.57 13.07 5.95
N LEU A 147 17.15 13.49 7.15
CA LEU A 147 15.74 13.54 7.53
C LEU A 147 14.94 14.52 6.66
N ALA A 148 15.50 15.70 6.38
CA ALA A 148 14.86 16.69 5.51
C ALA A 148 14.78 16.19 4.05
N TRP A 149 15.82 15.50 3.58
CA TRP A 149 15.84 14.85 2.28
C TRP A 149 14.78 13.75 2.15
N ALA A 150 14.70 12.86 3.14
CA ALA A 150 13.68 11.81 3.19
C ALA A 150 12.27 12.42 3.19
N GLY A 151 12.05 13.51 3.95
CA GLY A 151 10.80 14.27 3.93
C GLY A 151 10.44 14.80 2.54
N TRP A 152 11.41 15.34 1.80
CA TRP A 152 11.18 15.81 0.43
C TRP A 152 10.84 14.67 -0.54
N VAL A 153 11.50 13.52 -0.41
CA VAL A 153 11.17 12.31 -1.19
C VAL A 153 9.75 11.84 -0.88
N CYS A 154 9.32 11.88 0.38
CA CYS A 154 7.94 11.56 0.78
C CYS A 154 6.91 12.52 0.15
N ILE A 155 7.22 13.82 0.05
CA ILE A 155 6.34 14.81 -0.60
C ILE A 155 6.14 14.46 -2.08
N TRP A 156 7.22 14.19 -2.81
CA TRP A 156 7.11 13.79 -4.23
C TRP A 156 6.39 12.46 -4.40
N THR A 157 6.64 11.51 -3.51
CA THR A 157 5.94 10.21 -3.50
C THR A 157 4.43 10.42 -3.30
N ALA A 158 4.03 11.27 -2.35
CA ALA A 158 2.63 11.61 -2.12
C ALA A 158 1.98 12.26 -3.35
N ILE A 159 2.66 13.22 -3.99
CA ILE A 159 2.18 13.85 -5.23
C ILE A 159 1.96 12.81 -6.32
N MET A 160 2.92 11.89 -6.54
CA MET A 160 2.80 10.83 -7.52
C MET A 160 1.64 9.88 -7.20
N LEU A 161 1.44 9.52 -5.92
CA LEU A 161 0.31 8.70 -5.50
C LEU A 161 -1.03 9.40 -5.75
N PHE A 162 -1.14 10.70 -5.48
CA PHE A 162 -2.33 11.49 -5.81
C PHE A 162 -2.61 11.53 -7.31
N LEU A 163 -1.58 11.74 -8.14
CA LEU A 163 -1.70 11.70 -9.59
C LEU A 163 -2.20 10.33 -10.07
N LEU A 164 -1.61 9.24 -9.58
CA LEU A 164 -2.03 7.88 -9.93
C LEU A 164 -3.48 7.59 -9.50
N ALA A 165 -3.91 8.08 -8.34
CA ALA A 165 -5.29 7.96 -7.88
C ALA A 165 -6.27 8.76 -8.75
N MET A 166 -5.92 10.00 -9.14
CA MET A 166 -6.74 10.84 -10.02
C MET A 166 -6.94 10.20 -11.39
N PHE A 167 -5.88 9.62 -11.95
CA PHE A 167 -5.90 8.90 -13.23
C PHE A 167 -6.36 7.45 -13.09
N ASN A 168 -7.00 7.04 -12.00
CA ASN A 168 -7.55 5.68 -11.85
C ASN A 168 -6.57 4.56 -12.25
N ALA A 169 -5.27 4.74 -11.90
CA ALA A 169 -4.22 3.77 -12.23
C ALA A 169 -4.42 2.42 -11.53
N SER A 170 -5.30 2.36 -10.52
CA SER A 170 -5.77 1.13 -9.90
C SER A 170 -6.33 0.13 -10.92
N ASN A 171 -6.85 0.57 -12.08
CA ASN A 171 -7.28 -0.37 -13.12
C ASN A 171 -6.14 -1.26 -13.65
N VAL A 172 -4.88 -0.84 -13.50
CA VAL A 172 -3.70 -1.65 -13.86
C VAL A 172 -3.61 -2.92 -13.02
N ILE A 173 -4.14 -2.93 -11.79
CA ILE A 173 -4.12 -4.12 -10.91
C ILE A 173 -4.90 -5.29 -11.52
N SER A 174 -5.94 -5.02 -12.33
CA SER A 174 -6.71 -6.06 -13.01
C SER A 174 -5.88 -6.84 -14.05
N ARG A 175 -4.76 -6.26 -14.49
CA ARG A 175 -3.80 -6.90 -15.40
C ARG A 175 -2.75 -7.73 -14.65
N PHE A 176 -2.67 -7.60 -13.33
CA PHE A 176 -1.76 -8.39 -12.52
C PHE A 176 -2.25 -9.84 -12.50
N THR A 177 -1.42 -10.76 -12.99
CA THR A 177 -1.81 -12.17 -13.07
C THR A 177 -1.74 -12.82 -11.70
N ARG A 178 -2.54 -13.88 -11.51
CA ARG A 178 -2.50 -14.72 -10.31
C ARG A 178 -1.08 -15.23 -10.02
N VAL A 179 -0.35 -15.64 -11.06
CA VAL A 179 1.05 -16.10 -10.95
C VAL A 179 1.95 -15.00 -10.37
N ALA A 180 1.80 -13.76 -10.82
CA ALA A 180 2.60 -12.65 -10.28
C ALA A 180 2.29 -12.39 -8.80
N GLY A 181 1.01 -12.50 -8.39
CA GLY A 181 0.62 -12.39 -6.99
C GLY A 181 1.19 -13.51 -6.11
N GLU A 182 1.14 -14.76 -6.58
CA GLU A 182 1.70 -15.93 -5.87
C GLU A 182 3.23 -15.84 -5.75
N LEU A 183 3.93 -15.41 -6.81
CA LEU A 183 5.37 -15.19 -6.78
C LEU A 183 5.77 -14.05 -5.82
N PHE A 184 4.99 -12.96 -5.79
CA PHE A 184 5.24 -11.87 -4.85
C PHE A 184 5.05 -12.33 -3.39
N GLY A 185 3.98 -13.09 -3.11
CA GLY A 185 3.76 -13.68 -1.78
C GLY A 185 4.87 -14.64 -1.36
N MET A 186 5.35 -15.48 -2.28
CA MET A 186 6.49 -16.38 -2.04
C MET A 186 7.77 -15.61 -1.73
N LEU A 187 8.07 -14.55 -2.50
CA LEU A 187 9.23 -13.68 -2.25
C LEU A 187 9.21 -13.11 -0.83
N ILE A 188 8.07 -12.54 -0.42
CA ILE A 188 7.92 -11.96 0.93
C ILE A 188 8.10 -13.03 2.02
N THR A 189 7.61 -14.25 1.80
CA THR A 189 7.76 -15.35 2.76
C THR A 189 9.21 -15.80 2.90
N VAL A 190 9.95 -15.89 1.79
CA VAL A 190 11.38 -16.24 1.80
C VAL A 190 12.19 -15.16 2.51
N LEU A 191 11.91 -13.89 2.23
CA LEU A 191 12.54 -12.75 2.89
C LEU A 191 12.31 -12.76 4.41
N PHE A 192 11.06 -12.99 4.84
CA PHE A 192 10.74 -13.14 6.26
C PHE A 192 11.50 -14.30 6.92
N LEU A 193 11.63 -15.44 6.22
CA LEU A 193 12.38 -16.58 6.75
C LEU A 193 13.88 -16.27 6.85
N GLN A 194 14.44 -15.56 5.88
CA GLN A 194 15.85 -15.17 5.92
C GLN A 194 16.15 -14.24 7.09
N GLU A 195 15.34 -13.21 7.30
CA GLU A 195 15.54 -12.31 8.43
C GLU A 195 15.32 -13.02 9.78
N ALA A 196 14.38 -13.98 9.85
CA ALA A 196 14.21 -14.80 11.06
C ALA A 196 15.42 -15.70 11.39
N ILE A 197 16.21 -16.11 10.38
CA ILE A 197 17.44 -16.91 10.57
C ILE A 197 18.66 -16.03 10.86
N LYS A 198 18.65 -14.80 10.35
CA LYS A 198 19.76 -13.84 10.45
C LYS A 198 19.83 -13.17 11.83
N VAL A 199 18.71 -13.10 12.55
CA VAL A 199 18.60 -12.75 13.97
C VAL A 199 19.13 -13.88 14.84
#